data_AF-A0A7Y7UHJ5-F1
#
_entry.id   AF-A0A7Y7UHJ5-F1
#
_cell.length_a   1.000
_cell.length_b   1.000
_cell.length_c   1.000
_cell.angle_alpha   90.00
_cell.angle_beta   90.00
_cell.angle_gamma   90.00
#
_symmetry.space_group_name_H-M   'P 1'
#
loop_
_entity.id
_entity.type
_entity.pdbx_description
1 polymer ?
#
loop_
_entity_poly.entity_id
_entity_poly.type
_entity_poly.pdbx_seq_one_letter_code
_entity_poly.pdbx_strand_id
1 'polypeptide(L)'
;MRKQYRATLRALNSDCIGRQAHGFANFEVTDDDALQIRIEMFNTPADMNHMAVLESSGSDAPVTPATSAQDQNHDGVVDEEEAEQVSGKVFVPLDNAPDKLKLVGGKYPEADDNGFYIYQQRVVVSQLRQQLAKHYGHDVFTLDNTVVYVNGVQSDVLLPKTVASDLDEKKPYLTLPIAVGKLYKVMG
;
A
#
# COMPACT_ATOMS: atom_id res chain seq x y z
N MET A 1 -12.53 9.84 19.77
CA MET A 1 -13.60 8.97 19.25
C MET A 1 -12.94 7.83 18.51
N ARG A 2 -13.22 6.59 18.91
CA ARG A 2 -12.67 5.39 18.29
C ARG A 2 -13.25 5.19 16.88
N LYS A 3 -12.40 4.98 15.88
CA LYS A 3 -12.80 4.61 14.51
C LYS A 3 -12.07 3.36 14.08
N GLN A 4 -12.77 2.44 13.44
CA GLN A 4 -12.17 1.22 12.89
C GLN A 4 -12.44 1.12 11.40
N TYR A 5 -11.41 0.71 10.67
CA TYR A 5 -11.44 0.48 9.24
C TYR A 5 -10.87 -0.89 8.91
N ARG A 6 -11.43 -1.53 7.89
CA ARG A 6 -10.97 -2.83 7.40
C ARG A 6 -10.86 -2.83 5.88
N ALA A 7 -9.85 -3.53 5.37
CA ALA A 7 -9.75 -3.89 3.96
C ALA A 7 -9.54 -5.40 3.82
N THR A 8 -10.15 -5.98 2.78
CA THR A 8 -9.71 -7.27 2.26
C THR A 8 -8.79 -6.99 1.08
N LEU A 9 -7.55 -7.47 1.14
CA LEU A 9 -6.55 -7.28 0.11
C LEU A 9 -6.67 -8.45 -0.87
N ARG A 10 -6.87 -8.12 -2.15
CA ARG A 10 -6.99 -9.07 -3.25
C ARG A 10 -5.75 -8.98 -4.12
N ALA A 11 -5.41 -10.10 -4.74
CA ALA A 11 -4.24 -10.19 -5.59
C ALA A 11 -4.39 -9.28 -6.83
N LEU A 12 -3.28 -8.69 -7.24
CA LEU A 12 -3.11 -7.97 -8.50
C LEU A 12 -1.85 -8.54 -9.18
N ASN A 13 -1.80 -8.51 -10.52
CA ASN A 13 -0.67 -9.01 -11.31
C ASN A 13 -0.30 -10.49 -11.10
N SER A 14 -1.23 -11.31 -10.58
CA SER A 14 -0.94 -12.70 -10.19
C SER A 14 -0.40 -13.58 -11.32
N ASP A 15 -0.81 -13.32 -12.56
CA ASP A 15 -0.37 -14.09 -13.73
C ASP A 15 1.12 -13.89 -14.03
N CYS A 16 1.62 -12.65 -13.89
CA CYS A 16 3.03 -12.33 -14.06
C CYS A 16 3.87 -12.79 -12.86
N ILE A 17 3.32 -12.67 -11.64
CA ILE A 17 4.02 -12.98 -10.39
C ILE A 17 4.07 -14.49 -10.11
N GLY A 18 3.10 -15.25 -10.63
CA GLY A 18 2.93 -16.67 -10.33
C GLY A 18 2.43 -16.95 -8.91
N ARG A 19 1.96 -15.92 -8.18
CA ARG A 19 1.40 -16.02 -6.83
C ARG A 19 0.17 -15.14 -6.67
N GLN A 20 -0.74 -15.56 -5.79
CA GLN A 20 -1.99 -14.86 -5.49
C GLN A 20 -1.92 -14.24 -4.10
N ALA A 21 -1.13 -13.17 -3.97
CA ALA A 21 -0.99 -12.42 -2.73
C ALA A 21 -2.35 -11.89 -2.25
N HIS A 22 -2.70 -12.15 -0.99
CA HIS A 22 -3.98 -11.69 -0.43
C HIS A 22 -3.86 -11.51 1.08
N GLY A 23 -4.82 -10.81 1.68
CA GLY A 23 -4.71 -10.51 3.10
C GLY A 23 -5.83 -9.66 3.66
N PHE A 24 -5.58 -9.18 4.87
CA PHE A 24 -6.51 -8.33 5.62
C PHE A 24 -5.75 -7.18 6.26
N ALA A 25 -6.34 -5.98 6.17
CA ALA A 25 -5.81 -4.79 6.79
C ALA A 25 -6.82 -4.27 7.82
N ASN A 26 -6.36 -4.00 9.04
CA ASN A 26 -7.14 -3.43 10.13
C ASN A 26 -6.46 -2.15 10.62
N PHE A 27 -7.23 -1.07 10.68
CA PHE A 27 -6.78 0.23 11.16
C PHE A 27 -7.74 0.71 12.24
N GLU A 28 -7.19 1.13 13.37
CA GLU A 28 -7.96 1.65 14.48
C GLU A 28 -7.39 2.97 14.98
N VAL A 29 -8.17 4.03 14.87
CA VAL A 29 -7.91 5.30 15.55
C VAL A 29 -8.51 5.19 16.94
N THR A 30 -7.69 5.37 17.96
CA THR A 30 -8.07 5.29 19.38
C THR A 30 -8.22 6.67 20.00
N ASP A 31 -8.77 6.73 21.21
CA ASP A 31 -9.00 8.00 21.92
C ASP A 31 -7.70 8.64 22.44
N ASP A 32 -6.63 7.87 22.58
CA ASP A 32 -5.29 8.31 23.04
C ASP A 32 -4.38 8.77 21.89
N ASP A 33 -4.96 9.31 20.82
CA ASP A 33 -4.23 9.86 19.65
C ASP A 33 -3.33 8.83 18.95
N ALA A 34 -3.72 7.56 18.94
CA ALA A 34 -2.98 6.50 18.27
C ALA A 34 -3.76 5.91 17.08
N LEU A 35 -3.00 5.55 16.05
CA LEU A 35 -3.43 4.71 14.94
C LEU A 35 -2.74 3.35 15.11
N GLN A 36 -3.52 2.33 15.44
CA GLN A 36 -3.07 0.95 15.45
C GLN A 36 -3.29 0.35 14.07
N ILE A 37 -2.23 -0.21 13.50
CA ILE A 37 -2.25 -0.80 12.16
C ILE A 37 -1.86 -2.27 12.29
N ARG A 38 -2.63 -3.14 11.66
CA ARG A 38 -2.28 -4.54 11.48
C ARG A 38 -2.63 -5.01 10.08
N ILE A 39 -1.66 -5.53 9.35
CA ILE A 39 -1.84 -6.13 8.03
C ILE A 39 -1.31 -7.56 8.10
N GLU A 40 -2.14 -8.51 7.68
CA GLU A 40 -1.76 -9.91 7.50
C GLU A 40 -1.77 -10.22 6.02
N MET A 41 -0.68 -10.79 5.52
CA MET A 41 -0.54 -11.17 4.13
C MET A 41 -0.19 -12.64 4.00
N PHE A 42 -0.68 -13.24 2.93
CA PHE A 42 -0.53 -14.65 2.58
C PHE A 42 -0.16 -14.76 1.10
N ASN A 43 0.57 -15.81 0.75
CA ASN A 43 0.97 -16.13 -0.62
C ASN A 43 1.67 -14.96 -1.34
N THR A 44 2.40 -14.11 -0.62
CA THR A 44 3.27 -13.12 -1.26
C THR A 44 4.50 -13.80 -1.85
N PRO A 45 5.29 -13.14 -2.71
CA PRO A 45 6.67 -13.55 -2.94
C PRO A 45 7.38 -13.79 -1.60
N ALA A 46 8.04 -14.93 -1.48
CA ALA A 46 8.69 -15.38 -0.25
C ALA A 46 10.09 -14.77 -0.08
N ASP A 47 10.61 -14.81 1.15
CA ASP A 47 12.00 -14.46 1.49
C ASP A 47 12.40 -13.05 0.99
N MET A 48 11.48 -12.09 1.08
CA MET A 48 11.74 -10.70 0.73
C MET A 48 10.83 -9.72 1.47
N ASN A 49 11.27 -8.47 1.50
CA ASN A 49 10.50 -7.35 2.04
C ASN A 49 9.37 -6.93 1.10
N HIS A 50 8.20 -6.63 1.65
CA HIS A 50 7.06 -6.11 0.90
C HIS A 50 6.71 -4.69 1.31
N MET A 51 6.68 -3.80 0.32
CA MET A 51 6.39 -2.38 0.54
C MET A 51 4.88 -2.17 0.62
N ALA A 52 4.36 -2.05 1.83
CA ALA A 52 2.97 -1.66 2.05
C ALA A 52 2.84 -0.13 2.11
N VAL A 53 1.78 0.41 1.51
CA VAL A 53 1.52 1.86 1.43
C VAL A 53 0.03 2.16 1.57
N LEU A 54 -0.27 3.38 2.02
CA LEU A 54 -1.59 3.99 1.88
C LEU A 54 -1.57 4.96 0.70
N GLU A 55 -2.59 4.85 -0.14
CA GLU A 55 -2.81 5.70 -1.31
C GLU A 55 -4.15 6.43 -1.22
N SER A 56 -4.14 7.67 -1.71
CA SER A 56 -5.29 8.58 -1.69
C SER A 56 -5.13 9.63 -2.78
N SER A 57 -6.25 10.24 -3.19
CA SER A 57 -6.25 11.42 -4.05
C SER A 57 -5.72 12.68 -3.35
N GLY A 58 -5.45 12.62 -2.04
CA GLY A 58 -5.11 13.79 -1.21
C GLY A 58 -6.29 14.73 -0.99
N SER A 59 -7.51 14.31 -1.35
CA SER A 59 -8.74 15.09 -1.25
C SER A 59 -9.92 14.20 -0.86
N ASP A 60 -11.14 14.77 -0.83
CA ASP A 60 -12.37 14.00 -0.61
C ASP A 60 -12.82 13.20 -1.84
N ALA A 61 -12.08 13.27 -2.96
CA ALA A 61 -12.40 12.49 -4.15
C ALA A 61 -12.28 10.98 -3.87
N PRO A 62 -13.27 10.18 -4.29
CA PRO A 62 -13.26 8.75 -4.05
C PRO A 62 -12.15 8.07 -4.85
N VAL A 63 -11.50 7.12 -4.19
CA VAL A 63 -10.50 6.23 -4.81
C VAL A 63 -11.01 4.80 -4.83
N THR A 64 -10.51 3.99 -5.75
CA THR A 64 -10.84 2.56 -5.88
C THR A 64 -9.57 1.73 -6.05
N PRO A 65 -9.55 0.48 -5.55
CA PRO A 65 -8.48 -0.46 -5.85
C PRO A 65 -8.32 -0.64 -7.35
N ALA A 66 -7.09 -0.63 -7.85
CA ALA A 66 -6.84 -1.00 -9.23
C ALA A 66 -7.21 -2.46 -9.48
N THR A 67 -7.58 -2.73 -10.73
CA THR A 67 -7.90 -4.05 -11.25
C THR A 67 -7.19 -4.21 -12.58
N SER A 68 -7.26 -5.39 -13.20
CA SER A 68 -6.72 -5.60 -14.55
C SER A 68 -7.31 -4.66 -15.62
N ALA A 69 -8.41 -3.95 -15.33
CA ALA A 69 -8.94 -2.92 -16.22
C ALA A 69 -8.06 -1.66 -16.30
N GLN A 70 -7.10 -1.50 -15.37
CA GLN A 70 -6.17 -0.38 -15.36
C GLN A 70 -4.94 -0.60 -16.25
N ASP A 71 -4.68 -1.83 -16.74
CA ASP A 71 -3.63 -2.12 -17.73
C ASP A 71 -3.97 -1.45 -19.07
N GLN A 72 -3.53 -0.20 -19.22
CA GLN A 72 -3.83 0.69 -20.35
C GLN A 72 -2.97 0.34 -21.56
N ASN A 73 -1.72 -0.08 -21.31
CA ASN A 73 -0.77 -0.38 -22.38
C ASN A 73 -0.91 -1.83 -22.90
N HIS A 74 -1.71 -2.66 -22.22
CA HIS A 74 -2.01 -4.05 -22.53
C HIS A 74 -0.79 -4.98 -22.51
N ASP A 75 0.17 -4.71 -21.62
CA ASP A 75 1.35 -5.57 -21.41
C ASP A 75 1.10 -6.73 -20.43
N GLY A 76 -0.11 -6.79 -19.85
CA GLY A 76 -0.54 -7.83 -18.92
C GLY A 76 -0.22 -7.51 -17.46
N VAL A 77 0.31 -6.32 -17.16
CA VAL A 77 0.72 -5.90 -15.82
C VAL A 77 0.15 -4.52 -15.53
N VAL A 78 -0.52 -4.39 -14.38
CA VAL A 78 -0.93 -3.09 -13.84
C VAL A 78 0.22 -2.54 -13.00
N ASP A 79 0.89 -1.51 -13.50
CA ASP A 79 2.00 -0.87 -12.79
C ASP A 79 1.55 0.25 -11.83
N GLU A 80 2.51 0.91 -11.20
CA GLU A 80 2.27 2.01 -10.25
C GLU A 80 1.53 3.17 -10.93
N GLU A 81 1.98 3.64 -12.09
CA GLU A 81 1.40 4.79 -12.79
C GLU A 81 -0.04 4.53 -13.25
N GLU A 82 -0.32 3.31 -13.69
CA GLU A 82 -1.67 2.87 -14.07
C GLU A 82 -2.60 2.74 -12.86
N ALA A 83 -2.10 2.21 -11.73
CA ALA A 83 -2.86 2.08 -10.50
C ALA A 83 -3.22 3.44 -9.88
N GLU A 84 -2.32 4.41 -9.97
CA GLU A 84 -2.50 5.77 -9.45
C GLU A 84 -3.70 6.49 -10.07
N GLN A 85 -4.06 6.17 -11.32
CA GLN A 85 -5.19 6.80 -12.03
C GLN A 85 -6.53 6.62 -11.29
N VAL A 86 -6.66 5.55 -10.50
CA VAL A 86 -7.88 5.24 -9.75
C VAL A 86 -7.67 5.24 -8.24
N SER A 87 -6.42 5.11 -7.79
CA SER A 87 -6.08 4.97 -6.37
C SER A 87 -5.53 6.27 -5.75
N GLY A 88 -5.09 7.21 -6.58
CA GLY A 88 -4.29 8.35 -6.17
C GLY A 88 -2.85 7.95 -5.86
N LYS A 89 -2.10 8.83 -5.19
CA LYS A 89 -0.67 8.64 -4.92
C LYS A 89 -0.41 8.14 -3.50
N VAL A 90 0.77 7.57 -3.29
CA VAL A 90 1.26 7.22 -1.95
C VAL A 90 1.31 8.46 -1.08
N PHE A 91 0.69 8.38 0.11
CA PHE A 91 0.79 9.43 1.12
C PHE A 91 1.32 8.93 2.47
N VAL A 92 1.22 7.64 2.78
CA VAL A 92 1.86 7.06 3.97
C VAL A 92 2.52 5.72 3.64
N PRO A 93 3.86 5.64 3.67
CA PRO A 93 4.58 4.38 3.69
C PRO A 93 4.29 3.63 5.00
N LEU A 94 4.03 2.32 4.92
CA LEU A 94 3.79 1.46 6.09
C LEU A 94 5.06 0.69 6.45
N ASP A 95 6.13 1.44 6.69
CA ASP A 95 7.42 0.91 7.16
C ASP A 95 7.49 0.92 8.71
N ASN A 96 8.69 0.78 9.26
CA ASN A 96 8.92 0.83 10.70
C ASN A 96 8.75 2.23 11.33
N ALA A 97 8.53 3.29 10.56
CA ALA A 97 8.29 4.65 11.05
C ALA A 97 7.39 5.47 10.10
N PRO A 98 6.08 5.14 9.97
CA PRO A 98 5.19 5.74 8.97
C PRO A 98 5.06 7.26 9.07
N ASP A 99 5.22 7.84 10.26
CA ASP A 99 5.20 9.28 10.47
C ASP A 99 6.38 10.01 9.81
N LYS A 100 7.46 9.30 9.44
CA LYS A 100 8.60 9.89 8.73
C LYS A 100 8.37 10.08 7.24
N LEU A 101 7.31 9.48 6.69
CA LEU A 101 6.95 9.58 5.27
C LEU A 101 8.11 9.21 4.33
N LYS A 102 8.94 8.24 4.71
CA LYS A 102 10.07 7.77 3.91
C LYS A 102 9.73 6.44 3.24
N LEU A 103 9.53 6.49 1.93
CA LEU A 103 9.30 5.29 1.13
C LEU A 103 10.63 4.50 0.93
N VAL A 104 11.69 5.21 0.52
CA VAL A 104 13.02 4.60 0.30
C VAL A 104 13.81 4.53 1.61
N GLY A 105 14.40 3.36 1.87
CA GLY A 105 15.27 3.12 3.02
C GLY A 105 14.52 2.86 4.34
N GLY A 106 13.19 2.82 4.29
CA GLY A 106 12.36 2.29 5.37
C GLY A 106 12.58 0.79 5.57
N LYS A 107 12.26 0.28 6.77
CA LYS A 107 12.28 -1.16 7.03
C LYS A 107 10.86 -1.71 6.95
N TYR A 108 10.66 -2.62 6.02
CA TYR A 108 9.39 -3.29 5.76
C TYR A 108 9.40 -4.70 6.36
N PRO A 109 8.22 -5.33 6.57
CA PRO A 109 8.16 -6.72 6.97
C PRO A 109 8.68 -7.62 5.84
N GLU A 110 9.39 -8.67 6.24
CA GLU A 110 9.86 -9.73 5.37
C GLU A 110 8.88 -10.90 5.41
N ALA A 111 8.50 -11.42 4.24
CA ALA A 111 7.71 -12.62 4.13
C ALA A 111 8.55 -13.86 4.44
N ASP A 112 7.95 -14.83 5.14
CA ASP A 112 8.56 -16.14 5.32
C ASP A 112 8.60 -16.95 4.01
N ASP A 113 9.11 -18.18 4.10
CA ASP A 113 9.24 -19.13 3.00
C ASP A 113 7.90 -19.48 2.33
N ASN A 114 6.79 -19.34 3.06
CA ASN A 114 5.44 -19.56 2.57
C ASN A 114 4.80 -18.29 1.99
N GLY A 115 5.47 -17.15 2.06
CA GLY A 115 4.91 -15.86 1.64
C GLY A 115 3.92 -15.29 2.66
N PHE A 116 4.08 -15.63 3.94
CA PHE A 116 3.29 -15.08 5.03
C PHE A 116 4.08 -14.02 5.79
N TYR A 117 3.40 -12.93 6.18
CA TYR A 117 3.91 -12.00 7.17
C TYR A 117 2.80 -11.24 7.88
N ILE A 118 3.18 -10.62 9.00
CA ILE A 118 2.34 -9.66 9.72
C ILE A 118 3.09 -8.35 9.82
N TYR A 119 2.48 -7.27 9.36
CA TYR A 119 2.86 -5.91 9.70
C TYR A 119 2.05 -5.41 10.88
N GLN A 120 2.72 -4.85 11.89
CA GLN A 120 2.07 -4.18 13.02
C GLN A 120 2.80 -2.89 13.36
N GLN A 121 2.03 -1.81 13.53
CA GLN A 121 2.58 -0.53 13.95
C GLN A 121 1.59 0.27 14.78
N ARG A 122 2.11 1.08 15.70
CA ARG A 122 1.34 2.11 16.43
C ARG A 122 1.93 3.47 16.11
N VAL A 123 1.13 4.33 15.48
CA VAL A 123 1.54 5.67 15.05
C VAL A 123 0.77 6.72 15.85
N VAL A 124 1.42 7.81 16.23
CA VAL A 124 0.74 8.95 16.86
C VAL A 124 0.05 9.77 15.76
N VAL A 125 -1.29 9.89 15.82
CA VAL A 125 -2.11 10.46 14.73
C VAL A 125 -1.80 11.95 14.54
N SER A 126 -1.67 12.72 15.63
CA SER A 126 -1.30 14.13 15.54
C SER A 126 0.06 14.35 14.89
N GLN A 127 1.05 13.49 15.16
CA GLN A 127 2.38 13.57 14.54
C GLN A 127 2.31 13.23 13.07
N LEU A 128 1.62 12.15 12.69
CA LEU A 128 1.43 11.77 11.29
C LEU A 128 0.76 12.90 10.50
N ARG A 129 -0.34 13.46 11.03
CA ARG A 129 -1.04 14.61 10.44
C ARG A 129 -0.15 15.83 10.28
N GLN A 130 0.67 16.14 11.27
CA GLN A 130 1.62 17.25 11.19
C GLN A 130 2.66 17.04 10.08
N GLN A 131 3.18 15.82 9.94
CA GLN A 131 4.17 15.49 8.91
C GLN A 131 3.55 15.54 7.51
N LEU A 132 2.33 15.02 7.37
CA LEU A 132 1.56 15.13 6.12
C LEU A 132 1.27 16.59 5.77
N ALA A 133 0.81 17.40 6.72
CA ALA A 133 0.58 18.83 6.50
C ALA A 133 1.84 19.59 6.12
N LYS A 134 2.99 19.22 6.70
CA LYS A 134 4.29 19.79 6.32
C LYS A 134 4.72 19.37 4.91
N HIS A 135 4.43 18.13 4.50
CA HIS A 135 4.81 17.59 3.20
C HIS A 135 3.93 18.12 2.07
N TYR A 136 2.60 18.11 2.25
CA TYR A 136 1.60 18.48 1.25
C TYR A 136 1.08 19.92 1.37
N GLY A 137 1.54 20.67 2.38
CA GLY A 137 1.08 22.04 2.66
C GLY A 137 -0.29 22.15 3.33
N HIS A 138 -1.00 21.03 3.53
CA HIS A 138 -2.29 20.93 4.19
C HIS A 138 -2.53 19.51 4.71
N ASP A 139 -3.45 19.35 5.66
CA ASP A 139 -3.79 18.02 6.21
C ASP A 139 -4.55 17.18 5.18
N VAL A 140 -3.89 16.14 4.67
CA VAL A 140 -4.45 15.16 3.73
C VAL A 140 -4.82 13.83 4.41
N PHE A 141 -4.66 13.71 5.73
CA PHE A 141 -4.85 12.43 6.41
C PHE A 141 -6.33 12.03 6.43
N THR A 142 -6.63 10.95 5.70
CA THR A 142 -7.93 10.28 5.69
C THR A 142 -7.74 8.77 5.70
N LEU A 143 -8.78 8.05 6.16
CA LEU A 143 -8.92 6.60 5.99
C LEU A 143 -10.21 6.23 5.23
N ASP A 144 -11.12 7.20 5.02
CA ASP A 144 -12.42 6.96 4.35
C ASP A 144 -12.27 6.85 2.82
N ASN A 145 -11.27 7.53 2.26
CA ASN A 145 -10.92 7.49 0.83
C ASN A 145 -9.48 7.01 0.66
N THR A 146 -9.21 5.80 1.16
CA THR A 146 -7.86 5.25 1.17
C THR A 146 -7.84 3.82 0.67
N VAL A 147 -6.86 3.53 -0.18
CA VAL A 147 -6.52 2.20 -0.65
C VAL A 147 -5.22 1.78 0.04
N VAL A 148 -5.13 0.50 0.39
CA VAL A 148 -3.91 -0.14 0.86
C VAL A 148 -3.34 -0.94 -0.30
N TYR A 149 -2.10 -0.67 -0.65
CA TYR A 149 -1.31 -1.50 -1.56
C TYR A 149 -0.23 -2.25 -0.79
N VAL A 150 0.07 -3.44 -1.29
CA VAL A 150 1.26 -4.19 -0.97
C VAL A 150 1.99 -4.42 -2.28
N ASN A 151 3.25 -4.02 -2.31
CA ASN A 151 4.08 -3.98 -3.51
C ASN A 151 5.36 -4.78 -3.29
N GLY A 152 5.96 -5.22 -4.39
CA GLY A 152 7.29 -5.81 -4.39
C GLY A 152 7.32 -7.24 -4.91
N VAL A 153 8.19 -7.48 -5.87
CA VAL A 153 8.60 -8.81 -6.34
C VAL A 153 10.11 -8.91 -6.39
N GLN A 154 10.63 -10.14 -6.51
CA GLN A 154 12.07 -10.37 -6.66
C GLN A 154 12.58 -9.69 -7.94
N SER A 155 13.82 -9.23 -7.91
CA SER A 155 14.41 -8.48 -9.03
C SER A 155 14.67 -9.33 -10.28
N ASP A 156 14.56 -10.65 -10.17
CA ASP A 156 14.70 -11.62 -11.25
C ASP A 156 13.36 -11.99 -11.93
N VAL A 157 12.23 -11.47 -11.43
CA VAL A 157 10.93 -11.58 -12.13
C VAL A 157 11.02 -10.83 -13.45
N LEU A 158 10.69 -11.52 -14.54
CA LEU A 158 10.70 -10.96 -15.88
C LEU A 158 9.48 -10.06 -16.10
N LEU A 159 9.67 -8.76 -15.89
CA LEU A 159 8.64 -7.74 -16.14
C LEU A 159 8.73 -7.21 -17.58
N PRO A 160 7.60 -6.87 -18.22
CA PRO A 160 7.59 -6.06 -19.44
C PRO A 160 8.41 -4.78 -19.28
N LYS A 161 9.04 -4.31 -20.36
CA LYS A 161 9.86 -3.08 -20.34
C LYS A 161 9.03 -1.81 -20.11
N THR A 162 7.72 -1.92 -20.24
CA THR A 162 6.73 -0.85 -20.11
C THR A 162 6.27 -0.66 -18.67
N VAL A 163 6.54 -1.61 -17.77
CA VAL A 163 6.21 -1.47 -16.34
C VAL A 163 6.98 -0.29 -15.75
N ALA A 164 6.24 0.73 -15.33
CA ALA A 164 6.78 1.97 -14.81
C ALA A 164 6.88 1.99 -13.28
N SER A 165 7.68 2.93 -12.77
CA SER A 165 7.73 3.29 -11.35
C SER A 165 8.20 4.72 -11.17
N ASP A 166 7.44 5.47 -10.38
CA ASP A 166 7.78 6.83 -9.94
C ASP A 166 8.98 6.86 -8.99
N LEU A 167 9.28 5.72 -8.35
CA LEU A 167 10.35 5.58 -7.35
C LEU A 167 11.74 5.43 -7.98
N ASP A 168 11.86 4.49 -8.93
CA ASP A 168 13.10 4.20 -9.67
C ASP A 168 12.72 3.45 -10.95
N GLU A 169 12.80 4.12 -12.10
CA GLU A 169 12.53 3.55 -13.43
C GLU A 169 13.36 2.28 -13.73
N LYS A 170 14.49 2.07 -13.03
CA LYS A 170 15.33 0.88 -13.19
C LYS A 170 14.96 -0.27 -12.25
N LYS A 171 14.03 -0.04 -11.32
CA LYS A 171 13.59 -1.02 -10.31
C LYS A 171 12.07 -1.03 -10.13
N PRO A 172 11.29 -1.19 -11.22
CA PRO A 172 9.83 -1.27 -11.11
C PRO A 172 9.36 -2.46 -10.27
N TYR A 173 10.18 -3.50 -10.13
CA TYR A 173 9.90 -4.63 -9.24
C TYR A 173 9.71 -4.25 -7.76
N LEU A 174 10.20 -3.08 -7.30
CA LEU A 174 10.01 -2.63 -5.92
C LEU A 174 8.60 -2.08 -5.66
N THR A 175 8.01 -1.43 -6.67
CA THR A 175 6.70 -0.77 -6.54
C THR A 175 5.57 -1.52 -7.22
N LEU A 176 5.89 -2.60 -7.95
CA LEU A 176 4.88 -3.43 -8.61
C LEU A 176 3.80 -3.90 -7.62
N PRO A 177 2.52 -3.53 -7.83
CA PRO A 177 1.42 -3.99 -7.01
C PRO A 177 1.24 -5.50 -7.02
N ILE A 178 1.24 -6.12 -5.84
CA ILE A 178 0.97 -7.57 -5.68
C ILE A 178 -0.40 -7.82 -5.03
N ALA A 179 -0.86 -6.90 -4.19
CA ALA A 179 -2.19 -6.95 -3.60
C ALA A 179 -2.73 -5.56 -3.27
N VAL A 180 -4.05 -5.41 -3.34
CA VAL A 180 -4.72 -4.13 -3.14
C VAL A 180 -6.08 -4.30 -2.46
N GLY A 181 -6.48 -3.34 -1.64
CA GLY A 181 -7.86 -3.25 -1.13
C GLY A 181 -8.22 -1.90 -0.53
N LYS A 182 -9.50 -1.53 -0.63
CA LYS A 182 -10.03 -0.28 -0.08
C LYS A 182 -10.36 -0.42 1.39
N LEU A 183 -10.05 0.61 2.18
CA LEU A 183 -10.49 0.70 3.57
C LEU A 183 -11.98 1.06 3.64
N TYR A 184 -12.71 0.30 4.46
CA TYR A 184 -14.10 0.56 4.79
C TYR A 184 -14.22 0.82 6.28
N LYS A 185 -14.88 1.92 6.66
CA LYS A 185 -15.25 2.17 8.04
C LYS A 185 -16.23 1.10 8.52
N VAL A 186 -15.87 0.40 9.60
CA VAL A 186 -16.72 -0.64 10.22
C VAL A 186 -17.26 -0.21 11.59
N MET A 187 -16.69 0.85 12.17
CA MET A 187 -17.15 1.49 13.40
C MET A 187 -16.70 2.95 13.41
N GLY A 188 -17.57 3.87 13.83
CA GLY A 188 -17.25 5.28 14.01
C GLY A 188 -18.42 6.07 14.58
#